data_AF-A0A922VXS1-F1
#
_entry.id   AF-A0A922VXS1-F1
#
_cell.length_a   1.000
_cell.length_b   1.000
_cell.length_c   1.000
_cell.angle_alpha   90.00
_cell.angle_beta   90.00
_cell.angle_gamma   90.00
#
_symmetry.space_group_name_H-M   'P 1'
#
loop_
_entity.id
_entity.type
_entity.pdbx_description
1 polymer ?
#
loop_
_entity_poly.entity_id
_entity_poly.type
_entity_poly.pdbx_seq_one_letter_code
_entity_poly.pdbx_strand_id
1 'polypeptide(L)'
;MRIAVYRSAGDREGAEIEAPLLSGRAALIERGRAELNDRAHPREAVTVTGLAKVGMLPGKLARANPPGKAPWIGRVTSVTFTADGVRSTATLGLERPA
;
A
#
# COMPACT_ATOMS: atom_id res chain seq x y z
N MET A 1 -17.87 2.57 21.12
CA MET A 1 -19.33 2.40 21.19
C MET A 1 -19.61 0.91 21.18
N ARG A 2 -20.24 0.38 22.23
CA ARG A 2 -20.58 -1.04 22.38
C ARG A 2 -22.07 -1.21 22.08
N ILE A 3 -22.45 -2.23 21.32
CA ILE A 3 -23.84 -2.53 21.00
C ILE A 3 -24.14 -3.94 21.49
N ALA A 4 -25.18 -4.07 22.31
CA ALA A 4 -25.71 -5.37 22.70
C ALA A 4 -26.38 -6.02 21.48
N VAL A 5 -25.91 -7.21 21.10
CA VAL A 5 -26.46 -7.99 19.99
C VAL A 5 -27.34 -9.07 20.60
N TYR A 6 -28.60 -9.17 20.21
CA TYR A 6 -29.51 -10.18 20.74
C TYR A 6 -29.62 -11.36 19.78
N ARG A 7 -29.67 -12.58 20.33
CA ARG A 7 -29.85 -13.85 19.59
C ARG A 7 -31.28 -14.37 19.80
N SER A 8 -31.65 -15.45 19.10
CA SER A 8 -32.91 -16.17 19.33
C SER A 8 -34.16 -15.26 19.29
N ALA A 9 -34.44 -14.64 18.14
CA ALA A 9 -35.56 -13.71 17.96
C ALA A 9 -35.55 -12.46 18.90
N GLY A 10 -34.45 -12.19 19.61
CA GLY A 10 -34.31 -11.03 20.48
C GLY A 10 -34.43 -11.33 21.98
N ASP A 11 -34.61 -12.60 22.36
CA ASP A 11 -34.91 -13.00 23.74
C ASP A 11 -33.68 -13.25 24.63
N ARG A 12 -32.48 -13.31 24.03
CA ARG A 12 -31.24 -13.60 24.75
C ARG A 12 -30.11 -12.68 24.32
N GLU A 13 -29.47 -12.04 25.29
CA GLU A 13 -28.29 -11.22 25.04
C GLU A 13 -27.16 -12.08 24.48
N GLY A 14 -26.60 -11.64 23.36
CA GLY A 14 -25.52 -12.28 22.65
C GLY A 14 -24.15 -11.74 23.05
N ALA A 15 -23.10 -12.31 22.46
CA ALA A 15 -21.74 -11.88 22.75
C ALA A 15 -21.59 -10.43 22.29
N GLU A 16 -20.94 -9.61 23.11
CA GLU A 16 -20.55 -8.27 22.70
C GLU A 16 -19.70 -8.38 21.43
N ILE A 17 -20.13 -7.68 20.39
CA ILE A 17 -19.32 -7.52 19.18
C ILE A 17 -18.64 -6.17 19.31
N GLU A 18 -17.32 -6.19 19.51
CA GLU A 18 -16.51 -5.06 19.12
C GLU A 18 -16.60 -4.97 17.60
N ALA A 19 -17.26 -3.92 17.10
CA ALA A 19 -17.42 -3.71 15.68
C ALA A 19 -16.38 -2.69 15.19
N PRO A 20 -15.21 -3.12 14.67
CA PRO A 20 -14.33 -2.25 13.89
C PRO A 20 -15.07 -1.58 12.71
N LEU A 21 -16.19 -2.16 12.27
CA LEU A 21 -17.06 -1.66 11.21
C LEU A 21 -17.90 -0.43 11.61
N LEU A 22 -17.91 -0.06 12.89
CA LEU A 22 -18.52 1.18 13.38
C LEU A 22 -17.47 2.21 13.81
N SER A 23 -16.20 1.95 13.47
CA SER A 23 -15.17 2.98 13.55
C SER A 23 -15.65 4.19 12.75
N GLY A 24 -15.49 5.40 13.31
CA GLY A 24 -16.07 6.61 12.72
C GLY A 24 -15.73 6.76 11.24
N ARG A 25 -16.53 7.51 10.48
CA ARG A 25 -16.45 7.67 9.01
C ARG A 25 -15.02 7.67 8.43
N ALA A 26 -14.07 8.34 9.10
CA ALA A 26 -12.66 8.37 8.70
C ALA A 26 -11.99 6.98 8.63
N ALA A 27 -12.21 6.13 9.64
CA ALA A 27 -11.63 4.79 9.70
C ALA A 27 -12.24 3.85 8.64
N LEU A 28 -13.53 4.00 8.34
CA LEU A 28 -14.17 3.28 7.23
C LEU A 28 -13.62 3.70 5.86
N ILE A 29 -13.35 5.00 5.67
CA ILE A 29 -12.74 5.52 4.44
C ILE A 29 -11.32 4.98 4.27
N GLU A 30 -10.49 5.03 5.32
CA GLU A 30 -9.11 4.54 5.25
C GLU A 30 -9.06 3.03 5.01
N ARG A 31 -9.99 2.26 5.59
CA ARG A 31 -10.11 0.82 5.30
C ARG A 31 -10.52 0.57 3.84
N GLY A 32 -11.52 1.29 3.33
CA GLY A 32 -11.95 1.17 1.94
C GLY A 32 -10.82 1.49 0.96
N ARG A 33 -9.99 2.49 1.28
CA ARG A 33 -8.78 2.80 0.49
C ARG A 33 -7.76 1.67 0.53
N ALA A 34 -7.51 1.09 1.69
CA ALA A 34 -6.59 -0.04 1.83
C ALA A 34 -7.07 -1.26 1.01
N GLU A 35 -8.35 -1.61 1.10
CA GLU A 35 -8.93 -2.75 0.37
C GLU A 35 -8.94 -2.53 -1.15
N LEU A 36 -9.27 -1.31 -1.62
CA LEU A 36 -9.19 -0.96 -3.04
C LEU A 36 -7.76 -0.98 -3.54
N ASN A 37 -6.82 -0.50 -2.73
CA ASN A 37 -5.41 -0.54 -3.06
C ASN A 37 -4.94 -1.99 -3.20
N ASP A 38 -5.27 -2.86 -2.24
CA ASP A 38 -4.87 -4.28 -2.23
C ASP A 38 -5.48 -5.12 -3.36
N ARG A 39 -6.68 -4.74 -3.84
CA ARG A 39 -7.38 -5.42 -4.93
C ARG A 39 -7.17 -4.79 -6.31
N ALA A 40 -6.35 -3.75 -6.43
CA ALA A 40 -5.97 -3.23 -7.73
C ALA A 40 -5.26 -4.34 -8.55
N HIS A 41 -5.57 -4.39 -9.86
CA HIS A 41 -5.08 -5.35 -10.87
C HIS A 41 -3.57 -5.67 -10.77
N PRO A 42 -3.10 -6.82 -11.34
CA PRO A 42 -1.79 -7.39 -11.05
C PRO A 42 -0.66 -6.36 -11.06
N ARG A 43 -0.15 -6.10 -9.86
CA ARG A 43 0.96 -5.21 -9.57
C ARG A 43 2.21 -5.77 -10.25
N GLU A 44 2.59 -5.24 -11.41
CA GLU A 44 3.88 -5.57 -12.03
C GLU A 44 4.98 -4.98 -11.14
N ALA A 45 5.56 -5.81 -10.28
CA ALA A 45 6.69 -5.42 -9.46
C ALA A 45 7.93 -5.31 -10.33
N VAL A 46 8.49 -4.11 -10.45
CA VAL A 46 9.71 -3.87 -11.22
C VAL A 46 10.79 -3.37 -10.28
N THR A 47 11.96 -4.00 -10.36
CA THR A 47 13.16 -3.57 -9.65
C THR A 47 14.03 -2.74 -10.59
N VAL A 48 14.38 -1.52 -10.17
CA VAL A 48 15.26 -0.62 -10.93
C VAL A 48 16.45 -0.25 -10.08
N THR A 49 17.66 -0.55 -10.57
CA THR A 49 18.92 -0.16 -9.92
C THR A 49 19.56 1.00 -10.67
N GLY A 50 19.95 2.04 -9.95
CA GLY A 50 20.61 3.21 -10.52
C GLY A 50 21.40 4.00 -9.49
N LEU A 51 21.94 5.15 -9.90
CA LEU A 51 22.58 6.08 -8.98
C LEU A 51 21.55 6.60 -7.96
N ALA A 52 21.94 6.60 -6.69
CA ALA A 52 21.12 7.13 -5.62
C ALA A 52 20.85 8.63 -5.87
N LYS A 53 19.57 9.01 -5.97
CA LYS A 53 19.16 10.42 -6.06
C LYS A 53 18.42 10.84 -4.79
N VAL A 54 18.66 12.08 -4.38
CA VAL A 54 17.93 12.72 -3.28
C VAL A 54 16.43 12.74 -3.61
N GLY A 55 15.59 12.32 -2.67
CA GLY A 55 14.13 12.31 -2.81
C GLY A 55 13.49 10.98 -3.23
N MET A 56 14.28 9.93 -3.44
CA MET A 56 13.76 8.57 -3.64
C MET A 56 13.28 7.99 -2.31
N LEU A 57 11.96 8.06 -2.06
CA LEU A 57 11.31 7.58 -0.84
C LEU A 57 10.10 6.70 -1.17
N PRO A 58 9.79 5.67 -0.36
CA PRO A 58 8.56 4.92 -0.49
C PRO A 58 7.32 5.83 -0.51
N GLY A 59 6.32 5.47 -1.32
CA GLY A 59 5.08 6.22 -1.51
C GLY A 59 5.17 7.37 -2.52
N LYS A 60 6.37 7.76 -2.98
CA LYS A 60 6.51 8.75 -4.05
C LYS A 60 6.24 8.15 -5.42
N LEU A 61 5.87 8.99 -6.38
CA LEU A 61 5.76 8.60 -7.79
C LEU A 61 7.12 8.74 -8.47
N ALA A 62 7.47 7.75 -9.29
CA ALA A 62 8.70 7.73 -10.08
C ALA A 62 8.39 7.30 -11.51
N ARG A 63 9.05 7.92 -12.49
CA ARG A 63 8.97 7.51 -13.88
C ARG A 63 9.92 6.33 -14.11
N ALA A 64 9.37 5.17 -14.42
CA ALA A 64 10.10 3.99 -14.86
C ALA A 64 10.33 4.05 -16.37
N ASN A 65 11.56 3.74 -16.81
CA ASN A 65 11.90 3.64 -18.22
C ASN A 65 12.66 2.32 -18.48
N PRO A 66 11.97 1.17 -18.51
CA PRO A 66 12.61 -0.12 -18.73
C PRO A 66 13.06 -0.26 -20.19
N PRO A 67 14.21 -0.91 -20.48
CA PRO A 67 14.61 -1.23 -21.84
C PRO A 67 13.54 -2.07 -22.54
N GLY A 68 13.16 -1.68 -23.76
CA GLY A 68 12.19 -2.44 -24.57
C GLY A 68 10.73 -2.37 -24.11
N LYS A 69 10.39 -1.52 -23.13
CA LYS A 69 9.01 -1.26 -22.70
C LYS A 69 8.70 0.23 -22.80
N ALA A 70 7.42 0.58 -22.99
CA ALA A 70 6.99 1.96 -22.89
C ALA A 70 7.27 2.52 -21.49
N PRO A 71 7.72 3.77 -21.34
CA PRO A 71 7.87 4.41 -20.04
C PRO A 71 6.52 4.52 -19.32
N TRP A 72 6.53 4.41 -18.00
CA TRP A 72 5.32 4.49 -17.17
C TRP A 72 5.63 5.15 -15.82
N ILE A 73 4.59 5.61 -15.12
CA ILE A 73 4.73 6.22 -13.79
C ILE A 73 4.29 5.19 -12.76
N GLY A 74 5.18 4.91 -11.81
CA GLY A 74 5.01 3.92 -10.75
C GLY A 74 5.06 4.54 -9.37
N ARG A 75 4.43 3.88 -8.39
CA ARG A 75 4.65 4.19 -6.97
C ARG A 75 5.89 3.44 -6.48
N VAL A 76 6.77 4.13 -5.77
CA VAL A 76 7.91 3.51 -5.09
C VAL A 76 7.41 2.73 -3.89
N THR A 77 7.68 1.43 -3.85
CA THR A 77 7.28 0.53 -2.76
C THR A 77 8.43 0.23 -1.81
N SER A 78 9.67 0.18 -2.33
CA SER A 78 10.88 -0.03 -1.53
C SER A 78 12.05 0.74 -2.10
N VAL A 79 12.99 1.10 -1.22
CA VAL A 79 14.25 1.75 -1.57
C VAL A 79 15.35 1.09 -0.75
N THR A 80 16.35 0.53 -1.43
CA THR A 80 17.55 -0.03 -0.78
C THR A 80 18.76 0.74 -1.27
N PHE A 81 19.53 1.33 -0.36
CA PHE A 81 20.76 2.02 -0.68
C PHE A 81 21.96 1.12 -0.39
N THR A 82 22.88 1.02 -1.35
CA THR A 82 24.13 0.27 -1.24
C THR A 82 25.29 1.18 -1.58
N ALA A 83 26.28 1.25 -0.71
CA ALA A 83 27.50 2.03 -0.90
C ALA A 83 28.72 1.09 -0.89
N ASP A 84 29.61 1.23 -1.86
CA ASP A 84 30.84 0.44 -1.99
C ASP A 84 32.12 1.25 -1.69
N GLY A 85 31.96 2.40 -1.04
CA GLY A 85 33.06 3.33 -0.73
C GLY A 85 33.43 4.28 -1.87
N VAL A 86 33.03 4.00 -3.12
CA VAL A 86 33.30 4.85 -4.30
C VAL A 86 32.01 5.41 -4.90
N ARG A 87 30.91 4.65 -4.82
CA ARG A 87 29.61 5.01 -5.37
C ARG A 87 28.47 4.61 -4.43
N SER A 88 27.40 5.38 -4.49
CA SER A 88 26.12 5.03 -3.86
C SER A 88 25.12 4.65 -4.94
N THR A 89 24.59 3.44 -4.82
CA THR A 89 23.56 2.90 -5.68
C THR A 89 22.26 2.78 -4.90
N ALA A 90 21.14 2.98 -5.58
CA ALA A 90 19.81 2.77 -5.04
C ALA A 90 19.07 1.76 -5.89
N THR A 91 18.48 0.76 -5.24
CA THR A 91 17.57 -0.20 -5.84
C THR A 91 16.15 0.16 -5.40
N LEU A 92 15.30 0.43 -6.39
CA LEU A 92 13.90 0.83 -6.18
C LEU A 92 12.98 -0.32 -6.56
N GLY A 93 12.07 -0.69 -5.64
CA GLY A 93 10.86 -1.42 -5.98
C GLY A 93 9.81 -0.43 -6.49
N LEU A 94 9.27 -0.69 -7.67
CA LEU A 94 8.23 0.11 -8.29
C LEU A 94 6.99 -0.75 -8.55
N GLU A 95 5.83 -0.15 -8.32
CA GLU A 95 4.52 -0.72 -8.60
C GLU A 95 3.81 0.12 -9.65
N ARG A 96 3.39 -0.49 -10.76
CA ARG A 96 2.59 0.18 -11.79
C ARG A 96 1.14 0.32 -11.31
N PRO A 97 0.58 1.54 -11.19
CA PRO A 97 -0.85 1.73 -10.98
C PRO A 97 -1.61 1.22 -12.21
N ALA A 98 -2.74 0.56 -11.98
CA ALA A 98 -3.66 0.13 -13.03
C ALA A 98 -4.24 1.32 -13.81
#